data_AF-A0A952I3L6-F1
#
_entry.id   AF-A0A952I3L6-F1
#
_cell.length_a   1.000
_cell.length_b   1.000
_cell.length_c   1.000
_cell.angle_alpha   90.00
_cell.angle_beta   90.00
_cell.angle_gamma   90.00
#
_symmetry.space_group_name_H-M   'P 1'
#
loop_
_entity.id
_entity.type
_entity.pdbx_description
1 polymer ?
#
loop_
_entity_poly.entity_id
_entity_poly.type
_entity_poly.pdbx_seq_one_letter_code
_entity_poly.pdbx_strand_id
1 'polypeptide(L)' 'MTKTEIQNKITELRKQQSEFFKNKKADRDASAIEAIRKELNDLKSQVKTA' A
#
# COMPACT_ATOMS: atom_id res chain seq x y z
N MET A 1 12.92 -9.16 -5.03
CA MET A 1 12.70 -7.79 -5.55
C MET A 1 13.92 -6.96 -5.23
N THR A 2 14.39 -6.17 -6.18
CA THR A 2 15.37 -5.11 -5.98
C THR A 2 14.75 -3.97 -5.18
N LYS A 3 15.59 -3.13 -4.55
CA LYS A 3 15.13 -1.94 -3.80
C LYS A 3 14.22 -1.03 -4.63
N THR A 4 14.53 -0.87 -5.91
CA THR A 4 13.73 -0.10 -6.87
C THR A 4 12.36 -0.73 -7.13
N GLU A 5 12.29 -2.06 -7.30
CA GLU A 5 11.01 -2.77 -7.46
C GLU A 5 10.12 -2.62 -6.22
N ILE A 6 10.70 -2.70 -5.02
CA ILE A 6 9.94 -2.50 -3.76
C ILE A 6 9.41 -1.06 -3.66
N GLN A 7 10.22 -0.06 -4.02
CA GLN A 7 9.79 1.34 -4.04
C GLN A 7 8.67 1.60 -5.06
N ASN A 8 8.75 0.98 -6.24
CA ASN A 8 7.69 1.04 -7.24
C ASN A 8 6.40 0.43 -6.71
N LYS A 9 6.49 -0.73 -6.05
CA LYS A 9 5.32 -1.40 -5.46
C LYS A 9 4.69 -0.58 -4.33
N ILE A 10 5.49 0.01 -3.46
CA ILE A 10 5.02 0.94 -2.42
C ILE A 10 4.27 2.12 -3.04
N THR A 11 4.78 2.66 -4.15
CA THR A 11 4.15 3.79 -4.84
C THR A 11 2.81 3.39 -5.46
N GLU A 12 2.73 2.21 -6.07
CA GLU A 12 1.50 1.66 -6.64
C GLU A 12 0.43 1.43 -5.56
N LEU A 13 0.80 0.77 -4.45
CA LEU A 13 -0.11 0.50 -3.33
C LEU A 13 -0.64 1.80 -2.70
N ARG A 14 0.19 2.85 -2.61
CA ARG A 14 -0.27 4.18 -2.14
C ARG A 14 -1.29 4.80 -3.10
N LYS A 15 -1.11 4.66 -4.41
CA LYS A 15 -2.10 5.13 -5.39
C LYS A 15 -3.42 4.36 -5.25
N GLN A 16 -3.37 3.03 -5.16
CA GLN A 16 -4.56 2.20 -4.95
C GLN A 16 -5.29 2.59 -3.66
N GLN A 17 -4.56 2.79 -2.56
CA GLN A 17 -5.14 3.26 -1.30
C GLN A 17 -5.84 4.62 -1.46
N SER A 18 -5.25 5.53 -2.23
CA SER A 18 -5.84 6.84 -2.52
C SER A 18 -7.13 6.74 -3.33
N GLU A 19 -7.26 5.79 -4.25
CA GLU A 19 -8.50 5.56 -5.00
C GLU A 19 -9.65 5.19 -4.06
N PHE A 20 -9.42 4.33 -3.06
CA PHE A 20 -10.44 4.04 -2.05
C PHE A 20 -10.84 5.29 -1.26
N PHE A 21 -9.90 6.19 -0.99
CA PHE A 21 -10.20 7.42 -0.25
C PHE A 21 -10.99 8.46 -1.06
N LYS A 22 -11.06 8.33 -2.39
CA LYS A 22 -11.97 9.15 -3.23
C LYS A 22 -13.44 8.80 -2.98
N ASN A 23 -13.73 7.56 -2.57
CA ASN A 23 -15.06 7.16 -2.18
C ASN A 23 -15.43 7.72 -0.80
N LYS A 24 -16.73 7.91 -0.55
CA LYS A 24 -17.23 8.30 0.77
C LYS A 24 -16.87 7.22 1.79
N LYS A 25 -16.64 7.61 3.04
CA LYS A 25 -16.17 6.70 4.11
C LYS A 25 -17.03 5.44 4.25
N ALA A 26 -18.35 5.54 4.04
CA ALA A 26 -19.28 4.41 4.10
C ALA A 26 -19.10 3.39 2.97
N ASP A 27 -18.57 3.83 1.81
CA ASP A 27 -18.41 3.02 0.60
C ASP A 27 -16.96 2.52 0.43
N ARG A 28 -16.11 2.76 1.44
CA ARG A 28 -14.72 2.31 1.42
C ARG A 28 -14.67 0.85 1.83
N ASP A 29 -14.03 0.04 1.01
CA ASP A 29 -13.66 -1.32 1.38
C ASP A 29 -12.55 -1.26 2.45
N ALA A 30 -12.96 -1.35 3.72
CA ALA A 30 -12.05 -1.31 4.86
C ALA A 30 -11.06 -2.49 4.82
N SER A 31 -11.51 -3.67 4.39
CA SER A 31 -10.68 -4.88 4.28
C SER A 31 -9.58 -4.70 3.23
N ALA A 32 -9.92 -4.14 2.06
CA ALA A 32 -8.94 -3.83 1.02
C ALA A 32 -7.92 -2.77 1.49
N ILE A 33 -8.39 -1.73 2.19
CA ILE A 33 -7.49 -0.69 2.76
C ILE A 33 -6.54 -1.30 3.80
N GLU A 34 -7.01 -2.21 4.66
CA GLU A 34 -6.17 -2.88 5.65
C GLU A 34 -5.15 -3.82 5.02
N ALA A 35 -5.55 -4.59 4.00
CA ALA A 35 -4.62 -5.42 3.23
C ALA A 35 -3.48 -4.59 2.62
N ILE A 36 -3.82 -3.45 2.00
CA ILE A 36 -2.83 -2.52 1.44
C ILE A 36 -1.90 -1.97 2.54
N ARG A 37 -2.43 -1.63 3.72
CA ARG A 37 -1.60 -1.14 4.85
C ARG A 37 -0.62 -2.19 5.33
N LYS A 38 -1.05 -3.44 5.44
CA LYS A 38 -0.20 -4.56 5.85
C LYS A 38 0.93 -4.75 4.84
N GLU A 39 0.60 -4.85 3.56
CA GLU A 39 1.59 -5.02 2.49
C GLU A 39 2.58 -3.84 2.43
N LEU A 40 2.09 -2.59 2.59
CA LEU A 40 2.96 -1.41 2.68
C LEU A 40 3.94 -1.47 3.85
N ASN A 41 3.51 -1.99 5.01
CA ASN A 41 4.39 -2.10 6.17
C ASN A 41 5.45 -3.20 5.97
N ASP A 42 5.04 -4.33 5.40
CA ASP A 42 5.96 -5.44 5.09
C ASP A 42 7.02 -5.00 4.08
N LEU A 43 6.63 -4.32 3.00
CA LEU A 43 7.55 -3.80 1.98
C LEU A 43 8.48 -2.72 2.54
N LYS A 44 7.98 -1.81 3.38
CA LYS A 44 8.84 -0.82 4.05
C LYS A 44 9.86 -1.47 4.99
N SER A 45 9.45 -2.53 5.69
CA SER A 45 10.36 -3.30 6.56
C SER A 45 11.49 -3.92 5.73
N GLN A 46 11.14 -4.56 4.60
CA GLN A 46 12.12 -5.16 3.69
C GLN A 46 13.15 -4.14 3.16
N VAL A 47 12.74 -2.91 2.83
CA VAL A 47 13.66 -1.85 2.37
C VAL A 47 14.55 -1.32 3.51
N LYS A 48 14.09 -1.38 4.76
CA LYS A 48 14.89 -0.95 5.92
C LYS A 48 15.95 -1.99 6.30
N THR A 49 15.66 -3.27 6.05
CA THR A 49 16.56 -4.39 6.35
C THR A 49 17.48 -4.78 5.19
N ALA A 50 17.22 -4.29 3.98
CA ALA A 50 17.99 -4.56 2.75
C ALA A 50 18.94 -3.41 2.40
#